data_AF-F0R4G7-F1
#
_entry.id   AF-F0R4G7-F1
#
_cell.length_a   1.000
_cell.length_b   1.000
_cell.length_c   1.000
_cell.angle_alpha   90.00
_cell.angle_beta   90.00
_cell.angle_gamma   90.00
#
_symmetry.space_group_name_H-M   'P 1'
#
loop_
_entity.id
_entity.type
_entity.pdbx_description
1 polymer ?
#
loop_
_entity_poly.entity_id
_entity_poly.type
_entity_poly.pdbx_seq_one_letter_code
_entity_poly.pdbx_strand_id
1 'polypeptide(L)'
;MKAMKYLSMVLLMLVTSVCMFSCSDDDDSPVSGINNFYIEFDVSGGGLTAAELNNIKSGLASIDTNMRGYETEEATYIFRELLKELRDGFAEGLPYLSGTLDIKLTLKSEDGRTVMSGVIHVTQTGASYEY
;
A
#
# COMPACT_ATOMS: atom_id res chain seq x y z
N MET A 1 7.41 -13.19 19.36
CA MET A 1 7.91 -11.83 19.68
C MET A 1 9.06 -11.32 18.80
N LYS A 2 9.91 -12.16 18.20
CA LYS A 2 11.00 -11.68 17.31
C LYS A 2 10.52 -11.26 15.91
N ALA A 3 9.53 -11.94 15.33
CA ALA A 3 9.04 -11.66 13.97
C ALA A 3 8.36 -10.29 13.78
N MET A 4 7.56 -9.84 14.77
CA MET A 4 6.89 -8.53 14.71
C MET A 4 7.86 -7.34 14.58
N LYS A 5 9.07 -7.46 15.13
CA LYS A 5 10.05 -6.37 15.09
C LYS A 5 10.59 -6.14 13.67
N TYR A 6 10.82 -7.20 12.90
CA TYR A 6 11.35 -7.09 11.54
C TYR A 6 10.32 -6.52 10.58
N LEU A 7 9.07 -6.95 10.68
CA LEU A 7 7.99 -6.42 9.84
C LEU A 7 7.68 -4.96 10.17
N SER A 8 7.64 -4.61 11.46
CA SER A 8 7.49 -3.22 11.88
C SER A 8 8.63 -2.33 11.40
N MET A 9 9.86 -2.85 11.30
CA MET A 9 11.03 -2.09 10.86
C MET A 9 11.04 -1.85 9.34
N VAL A 10 10.60 -2.84 8.54
CA VAL A 10 10.39 -2.68 7.09
C VAL A 10 9.27 -1.67 6.82
N LEU A 11 8.15 -1.76 7.54
CA LEU A 11 7.06 -0.78 7.43
C LEU A 11 7.51 0.64 7.78
N LEU A 12 8.32 0.81 8.84
CA LEU A 12 8.85 2.11 9.26
C LEU A 12 9.74 2.76 8.19
N MET A 13 10.49 1.98 7.40
CA MET A 13 11.30 2.51 6.30
C MET A 13 10.44 2.96 5.10
N LEU A 14 9.35 2.25 4.81
CA LEU A 14 8.43 2.59 3.72
C LEU A 14 7.70 3.91 3.97
N VAL A 15 7.26 4.17 5.21
CA VAL A 15 6.55 5.41 5.60
C VAL A 15 7.36 6.68 5.31
N THR A 16 8.69 6.62 5.39
CA THR A 16 9.54 7.81 5.16
C THR A 16 9.81 8.13 3.69
N SER A 17 9.52 7.22 2.76
CA SER A 17 9.84 7.40 1.33
C SER A 17 8.71 8.08 0.54
N VAL A 18 7.45 7.94 0.98
CA VAL A 18 6.27 8.39 0.21
C VAL A 18 5.94 9.89 0.39
N CYS A 19 6.62 10.58 1.31
CA CYS A 19 6.28 11.96 1.69
C CYS A 19 6.89 13.08 0.81
N MET A 20 7.50 12.77 -0.35
CA MET A 20 8.19 13.79 -1.18
C MET A 20 7.53 14.15 -2.52
N PHE A 21 6.27 13.78 -2.77
CA PHE A 21 5.52 14.33 -3.91
C PHE A 21 4.90 15.69 -3.54
N SER A 22 5.77 16.69 -3.37
CA SER A 22 5.38 18.09 -3.37
C SER A 22 5.09 18.50 -4.81
N CYS A 23 3.82 18.43 -5.23
CA CYS A 23 3.37 19.18 -6.40
C CYS A 23 3.51 20.67 -6.08
N SER A 24 4.64 21.25 -6.47
CA SER A 24 4.79 22.69 -6.64
C SER A 24 4.77 23.02 -8.12
N ASP A 25 3.94 24.02 -8.41
CA ASP A 25 3.91 24.95 -9.53
C ASP A 25 3.26 24.57 -10.86
N ASP A 26 2.26 25.42 -11.16
CA ASP A 26 1.85 25.98 -12.45
C ASP A 26 1.37 25.03 -13.55
N ASP A 27 0.04 24.91 -13.68
CA ASP A 27 -0.62 25.52 -14.85
C ASP A 27 -2.16 25.58 -14.67
N ASP A 28 -2.70 26.77 -14.95
CA ASP A 28 -4.14 27.07 -14.99
C ASP A 28 -4.87 26.24 -16.05
N SER A 29 -5.87 25.43 -15.64
CA SER A 29 -6.96 24.94 -16.51
C SER A 29 -8.15 24.41 -15.68
N PRO A 30 -9.39 24.46 -16.21
CA PRO A 30 -10.60 24.47 -15.39
C PRO A 30 -10.89 23.12 -14.72
N VAL A 31 -11.12 23.18 -13.41
CA VAL A 31 -11.39 22.05 -12.51
C VAL A 31 -12.70 21.34 -12.87
N SER A 32 -12.59 20.26 -13.65
CA SER A 32 -13.64 19.25 -13.81
C SER A 32 -12.97 17.88 -13.96
N GLY A 33 -12.69 17.21 -12.83
CA GLY A 33 -12.05 15.89 -12.83
C GLY A 33 -11.25 15.58 -11.58
N ILE A 34 -10.93 16.62 -10.80
CA ILE A 34 -10.23 16.52 -9.53
C ILE A 34 -11.14 15.86 -8.47
N ASN A 35 -10.66 14.78 -7.87
CA ASN A 35 -11.33 14.05 -6.80
C ASN A 35 -10.39 13.82 -5.62
N ASN A 36 -10.97 13.36 -4.51
CA ASN A 36 -10.19 12.83 -3.39
C ASN A 36 -10.19 11.30 -3.47
N PHE A 37 -9.03 10.70 -3.24
CA PHE A 37 -8.85 9.26 -3.21
C PHE A 37 -8.14 8.83 -1.92
N TYR A 38 -8.34 7.57 -1.55
CA TYR A 38 -7.67 6.92 -0.43
C TYR A 38 -7.41 5.45 -0.76
N ILE A 39 -6.48 4.83 -0.02
CA ILE A 39 -6.16 3.41 -0.17
C ILE A 39 -6.63 2.66 1.06
N GLU A 40 -7.44 1.62 0.84
CA GLU A 40 -7.75 0.64 1.85
C GLU A 40 -6.79 -0.54 1.77
N PHE A 41 -6.31 -0.97 2.93
CA PHE A 41 -5.48 -2.16 3.07
C PHE A 41 -6.29 -3.31 3.64
N ASP A 42 -6.06 -4.50 3.11
CA ASP A 42 -6.52 -5.75 3.71
C ASP A 42 -5.40 -6.79 3.68
N VAL A 43 -5.37 -7.67 4.68
CA VAL A 43 -4.25 -8.60 4.87
C VAL A 43 -4.77 -9.97 5.26
N SER A 44 -4.31 -11.01 4.58
CA SER A 44 -4.72 -12.40 4.85
C SER A 44 -3.62 -13.42 4.57
N GLY A 45 -3.76 -14.63 5.13
CA GLY A 45 -2.87 -15.74 4.84
C GLY A 45 -1.58 -15.76 5.65
N GLY A 46 -0.50 -16.26 5.06
CA GLY A 46 0.83 -16.34 5.64
C GLY A 46 1.00 -17.35 6.78
N GLY A 47 -0.07 -18.05 7.16
CA GLY A 47 -0.13 -18.87 8.38
C GLY A 47 -0.19 -18.03 9.66
N LEU A 48 -0.53 -16.74 9.55
CA LEU A 48 -0.57 -15.81 10.66
C LEU A 48 -1.94 -15.84 11.36
N THR A 49 -1.93 -15.53 12.65
CA THR A 49 -3.16 -15.38 13.43
C THR A 49 -3.91 -14.10 13.06
N ALA A 50 -5.21 -14.03 13.36
CA ALA A 50 -6.01 -12.82 13.15
C ALA A 50 -5.43 -11.58 13.88
N ALA A 51 -4.83 -11.79 15.06
CA ALA A 51 -4.16 -10.71 15.80
C ALA A 51 -2.92 -10.20 15.07
N GLU A 52 -2.11 -11.09 14.51
CA GLU A 52 -0.93 -10.72 13.71
C GLU A 52 -1.34 -10.01 12.44
N LEU A 53 -2.33 -10.53 11.69
CA LEU A 53 -2.85 -9.89 10.48
C LEU A 53 -3.40 -8.48 10.77
N ASN A 54 -4.12 -8.31 11.87
CA ASN A 54 -4.63 -6.99 12.30
C ASN A 54 -3.51 -6.02 12.66
N ASN A 55 -2.41 -6.49 13.27
CA ASN A 55 -1.25 -5.64 13.54
C ASN A 55 -0.58 -5.17 12.24
N ILE A 56 -0.46 -6.05 11.24
CA ILE A 56 0.09 -5.71 9.92
C ILE A 56 -0.80 -4.67 9.24
N LYS A 57 -2.10 -4.95 9.18
CA LYS A 57 -3.11 -4.06 8.60
C LYS A 57 -3.08 -2.68 9.25
N SER A 58 -3.00 -2.61 10.59
CA SER A 58 -2.92 -1.35 11.33
C SER A 58 -1.62 -0.58 11.03
N GLY A 59 -0.50 -1.28 10.89
CA GLY A 59 0.75 -0.68 10.47
C GLY A 59 0.67 -0.10 9.06
N LEU A 60 0.11 -0.84 8.10
CA LEU A 60 -0.04 -0.38 6.71
C LEU A 60 -1.00 0.80 6.62
N ALA A 61 -2.09 0.77 7.38
CA ALA A 61 -3.06 1.88 7.45
C ALA A 61 -2.48 3.17 8.06
N SER A 62 -1.28 3.14 8.64
CA SER A 62 -0.59 4.35 9.12
C SER A 62 0.22 5.06 8.02
N ILE A 63 0.39 4.44 6.85
CA ILE A 63 0.98 5.06 5.68
C ILE A 63 -0.03 6.10 5.17
N ASP A 64 0.38 7.36 5.09
CA ASP A 64 -0.47 8.40 4.50
C ASP A 64 -0.61 8.14 3.00
N THR A 65 -1.84 7.81 2.60
CA THR A 65 -2.22 7.48 1.23
C THR A 65 -3.38 8.35 0.77
N ASN A 66 -3.64 9.46 1.49
CA ASN A 66 -4.69 10.40 1.11
C ASN A 66 -4.23 11.23 -0.08
N MET A 67 -4.90 11.04 -1.21
CA MET A 67 -4.65 11.77 -2.44
C MET A 67 -5.77 12.80 -2.60
N ARG A 68 -5.57 13.99 -2.04
CA ARG A 68 -6.54 15.08 -2.13
C ARG A 68 -6.22 15.98 -3.32
N GLY A 69 -7.22 16.25 -4.13
CA GLY A 69 -7.03 17.15 -5.26
C GLY A 69 -6.33 16.51 -6.47
N TYR A 70 -6.42 15.19 -6.62
CA TYR A 70 -5.77 14.46 -7.71
C TYR A 70 -6.73 14.16 -8.85
N GLU A 71 -6.20 14.03 -10.06
CA GLU A 71 -6.90 13.38 -11.15
C GLU A 71 -6.89 11.84 -10.99
N THR A 72 -7.85 11.16 -11.63
CA THR A 72 -7.95 9.70 -11.52
C THR A 72 -6.71 8.99 -12.09
N GLU A 73 -6.12 9.52 -13.16
CA GLU A 73 -4.91 8.96 -13.77
C GLU A 73 -3.69 9.10 -12.85
N GLU A 74 -3.52 10.26 -12.21
CA GLU A 74 -2.46 10.51 -11.24
C GLU A 74 -2.61 9.61 -10.01
N ALA A 75 -3.82 9.52 -9.44
CA ALA A 75 -4.08 8.64 -8.30
C ALA A 75 -3.82 7.16 -8.64
N THR A 76 -4.15 6.74 -9.86
CA THR A 76 -3.86 5.39 -10.36
C THR A 76 -2.35 5.16 -10.55
N TYR A 77 -1.62 6.16 -11.04
CA TYR A 77 -0.16 6.08 -11.16
C TYR A 77 0.51 5.93 -9.79
N ILE A 78 0.17 6.78 -8.82
CA ILE A 78 0.68 6.72 -7.45
C ILE A 78 0.36 5.37 -6.80
N PHE A 79 -0.87 4.88 -6.98
CA PHE A 79 -1.27 3.56 -6.47
C PHE A 79 -0.37 2.43 -7.00
N ARG A 80 -0.06 2.44 -8.31
CA ARG A 80 0.81 1.44 -8.93
C ARG A 80 2.25 1.52 -8.43
N GLU A 81 2.77 2.73 -8.26
CA GLU A 81 4.12 2.92 -7.70
C GLU A 81 4.17 2.45 -6.25
N LEU A 82 3.18 2.78 -5.41
CA LEU A 82 3.10 2.27 -4.04
C LEU A 82 3.04 0.74 -3.99
N LEU A 83 2.26 0.10 -4.87
CA LEU A 83 2.18 -1.37 -4.95
C LEU A 83 3.55 -1.99 -5.26
N LYS A 84 4.31 -1.38 -6.19
CA LYS A 84 5.67 -1.82 -6.53
C LYS A 84 6.64 -1.60 -5.38
N GLU A 85 6.64 -0.42 -4.76
CA GLU A 85 7.50 -0.08 -3.63
C GLU A 85 7.27 -1.03 -2.44
N LEU A 86 6.01 -1.29 -2.10
CA LEU A 86 5.66 -2.24 -1.05
C LEU A 86 6.15 -3.65 -1.42
N ARG A 87 5.95 -4.10 -2.66
CA ARG A 87 6.46 -5.41 -3.11
C ARG A 87 7.98 -5.47 -3.02
N ASP A 88 8.68 -4.43 -3.44
CA ASP A 88 10.14 -4.37 -3.40
C ASP A 88 10.66 -4.34 -1.95
N GLY A 89 9.92 -3.73 -1.02
CA GLY A 89 10.17 -3.83 0.43
C GLY A 89 10.10 -5.26 0.97
N PHE A 90 9.41 -6.17 0.28
CA PHE A 90 9.33 -7.60 0.59
C PHE A 90 10.09 -8.48 -0.42
N ALA A 91 11.00 -7.92 -1.22
CA ALA A 91 11.68 -8.65 -2.30
C ALA A 91 12.46 -9.88 -1.81
N GLU A 92 12.99 -9.85 -0.59
CA GLU A 92 13.71 -10.98 0.03
C GLU A 92 12.78 -12.02 0.67
N GLY A 93 11.48 -11.72 0.75
CA GLY A 93 10.48 -12.54 1.44
C GLY A 93 10.52 -12.42 2.96
N LEU A 94 9.70 -13.24 3.61
CA LEU A 94 9.55 -13.28 5.05
C LEU A 94 9.72 -14.74 5.54
N PRO A 95 10.92 -15.14 6.00
CA PRO A 95 11.26 -16.55 6.28
C PRO A 95 10.38 -17.26 7.31
N TYR A 96 9.61 -16.50 8.10
CA TYR A 96 8.75 -17.02 9.16
C TYR A 96 7.31 -17.32 8.71
N LEU A 97 6.93 -16.96 7.48
CA LEU A 97 5.60 -17.30 6.96
C LEU A 97 5.52 -18.81 6.71
N SER A 98 4.35 -19.42 6.93
CA SER A 98 4.11 -20.82 6.57
C SER A 98 3.28 -20.99 5.29
N GLY A 99 3.07 -19.89 4.56
CA GLY A 99 2.32 -19.82 3.30
C GLY A 99 2.49 -18.44 2.67
N THR A 100 1.60 -18.09 1.75
CA THR A 100 1.59 -16.75 1.12
C THR A 100 0.80 -15.78 2.00
N LEU A 101 1.44 -14.68 2.40
CA LEU A 101 0.78 -13.50 2.97
C LEU A 101 0.32 -12.60 1.82
N ASP A 102 -0.98 -12.42 1.71
CA ASP A 102 -1.58 -11.53 0.72
C ASP A 102 -1.87 -10.17 1.37
N ILE A 103 -1.33 -9.12 0.75
CA ILE A 103 -1.57 -7.73 1.14
C ILE A 103 -2.33 -7.07 -0.02
N LYS A 104 -3.63 -6.87 0.17
CA LYS A 104 -4.50 -6.22 -0.81
C LYS A 104 -4.54 -4.71 -0.57
N LEU A 105 -4.30 -3.97 -1.64
CA LEU A 105 -4.51 -2.52 -1.69
C LEU A 105 -5.73 -2.25 -2.57
N THR A 106 -6.59 -1.32 -2.16
CA THR A 106 -7.76 -0.90 -2.93
C THR A 106 -7.79 0.61 -3.00
N LEU A 107 -7.57 1.17 -4.20
CA LEU A 107 -7.76 2.60 -4.46
C LEU A 107 -9.27 2.88 -4.51
N LYS A 108 -9.73 3.80 -3.66
CA LYS A 108 -11.11 4.25 -3.63
C LYS A 108 -11.21 5.75 -3.84
N SER A 109 -12.24 6.18 -4.55
CA SER A 109 -12.68 7.57 -4.53
C SER A 109 -13.41 7.89 -3.23
N GLU A 110 -13.54 9.18 -2.92
CA GLU A 110 -14.18 9.69 -1.71
C GLU A 110 -15.60 9.16 -1.46
N ASP A 111 -16.35 8.89 -2.53
CA ASP A 111 -17.69 8.28 -2.47
C ASP A 111 -17.69 6.75 -2.24
N GLY A 112 -16.51 6.16 -2.03
CA GLY A 112 -16.31 4.76 -1.70
C GLY A 112 -16.25 3.82 -2.90
N ARG A 113 -16.29 4.32 -4.15
CA ARG A 113 -16.14 3.47 -5.33
C ARG A 113 -14.71 3.00 -5.48
N THR A 114 -14.55 1.71 -5.76
CA THR A 114 -13.24 1.14 -6.13
C THR A 114 -12.85 1.62 -7.52
N VAL A 115 -11.67 2.24 -7.62
CA VAL A 115 -11.05 2.67 -8.87
C VAL A 115 -10.11 1.58 -9.38
N MET A 116 -9.31 1.00 -8.47
CA MET A 116 -8.33 -0.03 -8.77
C MET A 116 -8.10 -0.91 -7.54
N SER A 117 -7.65 -2.13 -7.76
CA SER A 117 -7.10 -2.99 -6.71
C SER A 117 -5.75 -3.53 -7.15
N GLY A 118 -4.99 -4.00 -6.18
CA GLY A 118 -3.78 -4.76 -6.41
C GLY A 118 -3.49 -5.64 -5.20
N VAL A 119 -2.82 -6.75 -5.43
CA VAL A 119 -2.45 -7.69 -4.36
C VAL A 119 -0.96 -7.93 -4.42
N ILE A 120 -0.30 -7.84 -3.28
CA ILE A 120 1.08 -8.25 -3.10
C ILE A 120 1.07 -9.61 -2.43
N HIS A 121 1.72 -10.58 -3.06
CA HIS A 121 1.88 -11.94 -2.55
C HIS A 121 3.28 -12.07 -1.96
N VAL A 122 3.37 -12.14 -0.64
CA VAL A 122 4.64 -12.30 0.07
C VAL A 122 4.80 -13.75 0.52
N THR A 123 5.92 -14.35 0.17
CA THR A 123 6.28 -15.73 0.54
C THR A 123 7.52 -15.75 1.43
N GLN A 124 8.01 -16.94 1.78
CA GLN A 124 9.26 -17.09 2.54
C GLN A 124 10.48 -16.51 1.82
N THR A 125 10.49 -16.51 0.49
CA THR A 125 11.71 -16.26 -0.31
C THR A 125 11.56 -15.14 -1.32
N GLY A 126 10.44 -14.42 -1.30
CA GLY A 126 10.25 -13.26 -2.16
C GLY A 126 8.83 -12.77 -2.18
N ALA A 127 8.58 -11.77 -3.02
CA ALA A 127 7.28 -11.18 -3.23
C ALA A 127 6.98 -10.94 -4.71
N SER A 128 5.71 -11.06 -5.08
CA SER A 128 5.16 -10.69 -6.39
C SER A 128 3.92 -9.82 -6.21
N TYR A 129 3.39 -9.25 -7.29
CA TYR A 129 2.13 -8.49 -7.24
C TYR A 129 1.31 -8.66 -8.52
N GLU A 130 0.00 -8.42 -8.41
CA GLU A 130 -0.96 -8.37 -9.52
C GLU A 130 -1.97 -7.22 -9.34
N TYR A 131 -2.70 -6.87 -10.41
CA TYR A 131 -3.73 -5.82 -10.45
C TYR A 131 -5.13 -6.42 -10.67
#